data_AF-A0A374V9S0-F1
#
_entry.id   AF-A0A374V9S0-F1
#
_cell.length_a   1.000
_cell.length_b   1.000
_cell.length_c   1.000
_cell.angle_alpha   90.00
_cell.angle_beta   90.00
_cell.angle_gamma   90.00
#
_symmetry.space_group_name_H-M   'P 1'
#
loop_
_entity.id
_entity.type
_entity.pdbx_description
1 polymer ?
#
loop_
_entity_poly.entity_id
_entity_poly.type
_entity_poly.pdbx_seq_one_letter_code
_entity_poly.pdbx_strand_id
1 'polypeptide(L)'
;MKLIDLVYTLFLLVLTFDPTGYYTSSLKIILFIILTIYGIFKSSNRKILRINFVIILSMVLLPVFSVMYADIIGTLRDLDYALSHIMSMLFVFLFVYLNTMDLNVLLKIIWFNGLVLSIITLILLSFSIFIDFSAIYSLVTINPNFMMAVDREFLGIPINGLYFRSGPFIMFSFVYHLYRYHGPFKLIISIFMYLALAFSGSRTPMIMQTLILLIYFYDSKLFGKYFIRMVSLIAIIGVFYLTYKLATEKGEESNELKFDNVASYKKEILKVRTFIFGDGVGSMFYAKGNNKMLAFTELSYFDLLRMYGVPLGVYFGLLFYIPVLKRVDITEKDLFFSRFMLTYILFLILAGTNPILLGSIGLTALTWAMVIRQKVISMNML
;
A
#
# COMPACT_ATOMS: atom_id res chain seq x y z
N MET A 1 18.98 19.28 5.95
CA MET A 1 18.51 18.24 5.01
C MET A 1 19.51 18.18 3.86
N LYS A 2 20.02 17.00 3.48
CA LYS A 2 21.01 16.89 2.39
C LYS A 2 20.29 17.01 1.04
N LEU A 3 20.98 17.45 -0.02
CA LEU A 3 20.39 17.55 -1.37
C LEU A 3 19.73 16.24 -1.82
N ILE A 4 20.35 15.10 -1.50
CA ILE A 4 19.80 13.79 -1.85
C ILE A 4 18.48 13.47 -1.11
N ASP A 5 18.28 14.00 0.10
CA ASP A 5 17.03 13.82 0.84
C ASP A 5 15.89 14.63 0.19
N LEU A 6 16.22 15.75 -0.45
CA LEU A 6 15.27 16.51 -1.28
C LEU A 6 14.90 15.73 -2.54
N VAL A 7 15.87 15.08 -3.20
CA VAL A 7 15.62 14.17 -4.34
C VAL A 7 14.67 13.05 -3.93
N TYR A 8 14.85 12.47 -2.74
CA TYR A 8 13.93 11.46 -2.21
C TYR A 8 12.53 12.02 -1.91
N THR A 9 12.45 13.23 -1.37
CA THR A 9 11.17 13.92 -1.14
C THR A 9 10.42 14.13 -2.46
N LEU A 10 11.12 14.60 -3.50
CA LEU A 10 10.56 14.78 -4.83
C LEU A 10 10.13 13.44 -5.43
N PHE A 11 10.96 12.40 -5.32
CA PHE A 11 10.63 11.06 -5.77
C PHE A 11 9.31 10.56 -5.15
N LEU A 12 9.14 10.72 -3.83
CA LEU A 12 7.91 10.33 -3.15
C LEU A 12 6.72 11.19 -3.58
N LEU A 13 6.88 12.49 -3.83
CA LEU A 13 5.78 13.33 -4.33
C LEU A 13 5.33 12.86 -5.73
N VAL A 14 6.29 12.61 -6.63
CA VAL A 14 6.01 12.09 -7.98
C VAL A 14 5.30 10.73 -7.90
N LEU A 15 5.81 9.82 -7.06
CA LEU A 15 5.21 8.50 -6.85
C LEU A 15 3.77 8.60 -6.32
N THR A 16 3.53 9.57 -5.43
CA THR A 16 2.23 9.80 -4.81
C THR A 16 1.21 10.36 -5.81
N PHE A 17 1.59 11.33 -6.64
CA PHE A 17 0.64 11.95 -7.59
C PHE A 17 0.48 11.17 -8.89
N ASP A 18 1.49 10.42 -9.32
CA ASP A 18 1.44 9.64 -10.55
C ASP A 18 2.05 8.24 -10.35
N PRO A 19 1.35 7.37 -9.60
CA PRO A 19 1.86 6.05 -9.27
C PRO A 19 2.04 5.17 -10.51
N THR A 20 1.15 5.30 -11.50
CA THR A 20 1.25 4.64 -12.81
C THR A 20 2.42 5.15 -13.64
N GLY A 21 2.83 6.41 -13.45
CA GLY A 21 3.84 7.05 -14.28
C GLY A 21 3.31 7.47 -15.65
N TYR A 22 2.01 7.75 -15.79
CA TYR A 22 1.46 8.09 -17.11
C TYR A 22 1.97 9.46 -17.61
N TYR A 23 2.11 10.44 -16.71
CA TYR A 23 2.53 11.80 -17.05
C TYR A 23 4.01 12.05 -16.74
N THR A 24 4.54 11.35 -15.74
CA THR A 24 5.87 11.59 -15.15
C THR A 24 6.75 10.35 -15.16
N SER A 25 6.41 9.32 -15.97
CA SER A 25 7.13 8.02 -16.06
C SER A 25 8.64 8.20 -16.01
N SER A 26 9.18 9.04 -16.89
CA SER A 26 10.60 9.29 -17.02
C SER A 26 11.18 9.87 -15.73
N LEU A 27 10.50 10.83 -15.10
CA LEU A 27 10.98 11.47 -13.87
C LEU A 27 10.99 10.49 -12.70
N LYS A 28 9.93 9.69 -12.51
CA LYS A 28 9.85 8.68 -11.44
C LYS A 28 11.01 7.69 -11.54
N ILE A 29 11.28 7.19 -12.74
CA ILE A 29 12.34 6.21 -13.00
C ILE A 29 13.72 6.86 -12.85
N ILE A 30 13.94 8.07 -13.40
CA ILE A 30 15.21 8.80 -13.27
C ILE A 30 15.54 9.05 -11.80
N LEU A 31 14.58 9.54 -11.00
CA LEU A 31 14.79 9.79 -9.58
C LEU A 31 15.09 8.48 -8.83
N PHE A 32 14.37 7.40 -9.13
CA PHE A 32 14.64 6.07 -8.57
C PHE A 32 16.06 5.59 -8.89
N ILE A 33 16.53 5.74 -10.13
CA ILE A 33 17.88 5.35 -10.56
C ILE A 33 18.93 6.18 -9.81
N ILE A 34 18.77 7.50 -9.74
CA ILE A 34 19.69 8.40 -9.02
C ILE A 34 19.82 7.97 -7.56
N LEU A 35 18.69 7.74 -6.88
CA LEU A 35 18.67 7.31 -5.49
C LEU A 35 19.37 5.97 -5.31
N THR A 36 19.07 4.99 -6.17
CA THR A 36 19.65 3.64 -6.11
C THR A 36 21.16 3.66 -6.32
N ILE A 37 21.64 4.34 -7.36
CA ILE A 37 23.07 4.49 -7.66
C ILE A 37 23.79 5.18 -6.49
N TYR A 38 23.25 6.29 -5.99
CA TYR A 38 23.81 6.97 -4.82
C TYR A 38 23.86 6.06 -3.59
N GLY A 39 22.80 5.29 -3.35
CA GLY A 39 22.72 4.31 -2.28
C GLY A 39 23.82 3.25 -2.39
N ILE A 40 24.05 2.70 -3.58
CA ILE A 40 25.10 1.70 -3.83
C ILE A 40 26.49 2.25 -3.47
N PHE A 41 26.82 3.46 -3.94
CA PHE A 41 28.13 4.06 -3.67
C PHE A 41 28.34 4.44 -2.20
N LYS A 42 27.28 4.83 -1.50
CA LYS A 42 27.37 5.31 -0.12
C LYS A 42 27.18 4.23 0.94
N SER A 43 26.61 3.08 0.58
CA SER A 43 26.32 2.02 1.54
C SER A 43 27.61 1.38 2.07
N SER A 44 28.13 1.90 3.19
CA SER A 44 29.31 1.40 3.86
C SER A 44 29.07 0.10 4.66
N ASN A 45 27.81 -0.21 5.00
CA ASN A 45 27.49 -1.32 5.91
C ASN A 45 27.10 -2.61 5.15
N ARG A 46 28.12 -3.36 4.71
CA ARG A 46 27.95 -4.59 3.91
C ARG A 46 27.22 -5.74 4.63
N LYS A 47 27.30 -5.82 5.97
CA LYS A 47 26.61 -6.88 6.75
C LYS A 47 25.09 -6.70 6.71
N ILE A 48 24.63 -5.45 6.75
CA ILE A 48 23.21 -5.09 6.72
C ILE A 48 22.55 -5.45 5.38
N LEU A 49 23.27 -5.22 4.28
CA LEU A 49 22.79 -5.61 2.95
C LEU A 49 22.61 -7.13 2.84
N ARG A 50 23.48 -7.93 3.47
CA ARG A 50 23.49 -9.39 3.33
C ARG A 50 22.22 -10.10 3.81
N ILE A 51 21.60 -9.63 4.89
CA ILE A 51 20.37 -10.24 5.44
C ILE A 51 19.16 -9.96 4.55
N ASN A 52 19.09 -8.77 3.96
CA ASN A 52 17.98 -8.38 3.08
C ASN A 52 18.26 -8.70 1.61
N PHE A 53 19.50 -9.08 1.27
CA PHE A 53 19.91 -9.44 -0.09
C PHE A 53 19.10 -10.60 -0.64
N VAL A 54 18.83 -11.64 0.17
CA VAL A 54 18.00 -12.77 -0.25
C VAL A 54 16.57 -12.34 -0.60
N ILE A 55 16.02 -11.38 0.16
CA ILE A 55 14.66 -10.85 -0.08
C ILE A 55 14.65 -10.04 -1.38
N ILE A 56 15.60 -9.13 -1.53
CA ILE A 56 15.75 -8.30 -2.75
C ILE A 56 15.95 -9.20 -3.97
N LEU A 57 16.83 -10.20 -3.87
CA LEU A 57 17.09 -11.13 -4.95
C LEU A 57 15.86 -11.98 -5.28
N SER A 58 15.15 -12.49 -4.27
CA SER A 58 13.90 -13.24 -4.48
C SER A 58 12.83 -12.39 -5.16
N MET A 59 12.70 -11.12 -4.74
CA MET A 59 11.74 -10.17 -5.31
C MET A 59 12.00 -9.87 -6.80
N VAL A 60 13.24 -9.94 -7.24
CA VAL A 60 13.61 -9.67 -8.65
C VAL A 60 13.63 -10.94 -9.48
N LEU A 61 14.22 -12.03 -8.97
CA LEU A 61 14.40 -13.27 -9.73
C LEU A 61 13.10 -14.05 -9.93
N LEU A 62 12.20 -14.09 -8.93
CA LEU A 62 10.95 -14.84 -9.06
C LEU A 62 10.05 -14.31 -10.20
N PRO A 63 9.80 -12.99 -10.33
CA PRO A 63 9.11 -12.44 -11.49
C PRO A 63 9.75 -12.81 -12.83
N VAL A 64 11.06 -12.68 -12.95
CA VAL A 64 11.78 -13.01 -14.19
C VAL A 64 11.61 -14.48 -14.53
N PHE A 65 11.81 -15.37 -13.55
CA PHE A 65 11.57 -16.80 -13.72
C PHE A 65 10.12 -17.10 -14.11
N SER A 66 9.15 -16.44 -13.48
CA SER A 66 7.73 -16.64 -13.75
C SER A 66 7.33 -16.21 -15.17
N VAL A 67 7.89 -15.11 -15.68
CA VAL A 67 7.69 -14.67 -17.08
C VAL A 67 8.33 -15.65 -18.07
N MET A 68 9.57 -16.08 -17.81
CA MET A 68 10.24 -17.08 -18.64
C MET A 68 9.46 -18.40 -18.67
N TYR A 69 8.95 -18.83 -17.51
CA TYR A 69 8.11 -20.01 -17.40
C TYR A 69 6.81 -19.85 -18.20
N ALA A 70 6.12 -18.69 -18.11
CA ALA A 70 4.90 -18.39 -18.87
C ALA A 70 5.12 -18.51 -20.39
N ASP A 71 6.27 -18.05 -20.87
CA ASP A 71 6.65 -18.13 -22.28
C ASP A 71 6.87 -19.59 -22.71
N ILE A 72 7.64 -20.36 -21.92
CA ILE A 72 7.93 -21.79 -22.19
C ILE A 72 6.65 -22.62 -22.27
N ILE A 73 5.66 -22.37 -21.40
CA ILE A 73 4.40 -23.12 -21.39
C ILE A 73 3.32 -22.54 -22.31
N GLY A 74 3.61 -21.45 -23.03
CA GLY A 74 2.71 -20.82 -23.99
C GLY A 74 1.50 -20.09 -23.37
N THR A 75 1.59 -19.68 -22.09
CA THR A 75 0.54 -18.94 -21.37
C THR A 75 0.77 -17.43 -21.35
N LEU A 76 1.96 -16.95 -21.72
CA LEU A 76 2.26 -15.52 -21.82
C LEU A 76 1.38 -14.87 -22.90
N ARG A 77 0.51 -13.95 -22.48
CA ARG A 77 -0.42 -13.23 -23.37
C ARG A 77 -0.32 -11.71 -23.25
N ASP A 78 0.08 -11.22 -22.08
CA ASP A 78 0.21 -9.78 -21.78
C ASP A 78 1.67 -9.46 -21.41
N LEU A 79 2.46 -9.11 -22.43
CA LEU A 79 3.88 -8.78 -22.25
C LEU A 79 4.06 -7.45 -21.53
N ASP A 80 3.19 -6.47 -21.78
CA ASP A 80 3.27 -5.15 -21.15
C ASP A 80 3.04 -5.24 -19.64
N TYR A 81 2.06 -6.04 -19.22
CA TYR A 81 1.86 -6.35 -17.81
C TYR A 81 3.06 -7.09 -17.23
N ALA A 82 3.61 -8.09 -17.93
CA ALA A 82 4.76 -8.85 -17.45
C ALA A 82 6.00 -7.99 -17.22
N LEU A 83 6.33 -7.11 -18.18
CA LEU A 83 7.43 -6.17 -18.06
C LEU A 83 7.16 -5.14 -16.95
N SER A 84 5.95 -4.60 -16.87
CA SER A 84 5.55 -3.67 -15.80
C SER A 84 5.68 -4.31 -14.41
N HIS A 85 5.30 -5.58 -14.28
CA HIS A 85 5.43 -6.35 -13.05
C HIS A 85 6.91 -6.52 -12.66
N ILE A 86 7.81 -6.87 -13.60
CA ILE A 86 9.25 -6.92 -13.32
C ILE A 86 9.80 -5.54 -12.92
N MET A 87 9.46 -4.49 -13.67
CA MET A 87 9.94 -3.12 -13.40
C MET A 87 9.51 -2.62 -12.02
N SER A 88 8.28 -2.95 -11.61
CA SER A 88 7.78 -2.59 -10.27
C SER A 88 8.61 -3.21 -9.15
N MET A 89 9.05 -4.47 -9.32
CA MET A 89 9.82 -5.20 -8.30
C MET A 89 11.21 -4.62 -8.10
N LEU A 90 11.77 -3.93 -9.11
CA LEU A 90 13.04 -3.20 -8.97
C LEU A 90 12.97 -2.11 -7.90
N PHE A 91 11.79 -1.58 -7.56
CA PHE A 91 11.64 -0.57 -6.51
C PHE A 91 12.11 -1.07 -5.13
N VAL A 92 12.24 -2.40 -4.93
CA VAL A 92 12.84 -2.97 -3.72
C VAL A 92 14.28 -2.45 -3.50
N PHE A 93 15.00 -2.07 -4.57
CA PHE A 93 16.35 -1.51 -4.48
C PHE A 93 16.40 -0.13 -3.80
N LEU A 94 15.26 0.57 -3.64
CA LEU A 94 15.18 1.77 -2.78
C LEU A 94 15.69 1.49 -1.37
N PHE A 95 15.58 0.25 -0.90
CA PHE A 95 16.13 -0.21 0.36
C PHE A 95 17.61 0.20 0.54
N VAL A 96 18.42 0.07 -0.52
CA VAL A 96 19.86 0.37 -0.47
C VAL A 96 20.10 1.84 -0.12
N TYR A 97 19.39 2.75 -0.79
CA TYR A 97 19.46 4.18 -0.51
C TYR A 97 18.92 4.52 0.87
N LEU A 98 17.71 4.05 1.18
CA LEU A 98 17.00 4.37 2.42
C LEU A 98 17.79 3.93 3.66
N ASN A 99 18.56 2.85 3.55
CA ASN A 99 19.45 2.42 4.62
C ASN A 99 20.56 3.43 4.95
N THR A 100 20.99 4.26 3.98
CA THR A 100 22.00 5.31 4.18
C THR A 100 21.44 6.60 4.80
N MET A 101 20.12 6.73 4.83
CA MET A 101 19.42 7.92 5.31
C MET A 101 19.33 7.93 6.84
N ASP A 102 19.22 9.09 7.49
CA ASP A 102 18.86 9.13 8.91
C ASP A 102 17.38 8.72 9.11
N LEU A 103 17.08 7.99 10.19
CA LEU A 103 15.73 7.50 10.47
C LEU A 103 14.74 8.64 10.72
N ASN A 104 15.14 9.67 11.46
CA ASN A 104 14.25 10.80 11.76
C ASN A 104 13.97 11.63 10.51
N VAL A 105 14.96 11.79 9.62
CA VAL A 105 14.75 12.46 8.33
C VAL A 105 13.80 11.65 7.45
N LEU A 106 13.98 10.33 7.33
CA LEU A 106 13.05 9.47 6.57
C LEU A 106 11.61 9.61 7.06
N LEU A 107 11.39 9.49 8.37
CA LEU A 107 10.06 9.59 8.98
C LEU A 107 9.42 10.97 8.74
N LYS A 108 10.19 12.06 8.80
CA LYS A 108 9.72 13.41 8.48
C LYS A 108 9.30 13.56 7.02
N ILE A 109 10.02 12.94 6.08
CA ILE A 109 9.64 12.98 4.66
C ILE A 109 8.36 12.19 4.42
N ILE A 110 8.22 11.00 5.01
CA ILE A 110 6.98 10.20 4.91
C ILE A 110 5.80 11.02 5.45
N TRP A 111 5.99 11.67 6.61
CA TRP A 111 4.98 12.55 7.19
C TRP A 111 4.61 13.69 6.26
N PHE A 112 5.61 14.45 5.78
CA PHE A 112 5.39 15.57 4.88
C PHE A 112 4.65 15.16 3.60
N ASN A 113 5.04 14.05 2.98
CA ASN A 113 4.39 13.55 1.77
C ASN A 113 2.91 13.22 1.99
N GLY A 114 2.58 12.50 3.07
CA GLY A 114 1.19 12.20 3.40
C GLY A 114 0.37 13.43 3.80
N LEU A 115 1.00 14.44 4.40
CA LEU A 115 0.35 15.72 4.70
C LEU A 115 -0.04 16.46 3.41
N VAL A 116 0.91 16.58 2.47
CA VAL A 116 0.66 17.21 1.15
C VAL A 116 -0.43 16.45 0.41
N LEU A 117 -0.39 15.11 0.43
CA LEU A 117 -1.44 14.28 -0.18
C LEU A 117 -2.82 14.52 0.45
N SER A 118 -2.88 14.64 1.78
CA SER A 118 -4.13 14.92 2.50
C SER A 118 -4.71 16.28 2.11
N ILE A 119 -3.87 17.32 2.07
CA ILE A 119 -4.29 18.68 1.69
C ILE A 119 -4.84 18.68 0.27
N ILE A 120 -4.13 18.09 -0.69
CA ILE A 120 -4.56 18.08 -2.09
C ILE A 120 -5.84 17.26 -2.27
N THR A 121 -5.96 16.12 -1.59
CA THR A 121 -7.19 15.30 -1.61
C THR A 121 -8.40 16.12 -1.12
N LEU A 122 -8.25 16.86 -0.03
CA LEU A 122 -9.33 17.70 0.49
C LEU A 122 -9.63 18.92 -0.38
N ILE A 123 -8.62 19.52 -1.01
CA ILE A 123 -8.83 20.58 -1.99
C ILE A 123 -9.70 20.05 -3.15
N LEU A 124 -9.37 18.87 -3.69
CA LEU A 124 -10.12 18.25 -4.79
C LEU A 124 -11.55 17.89 -4.40
N LEU A 125 -11.73 17.31 -3.20
CA LEU A 125 -13.06 17.05 -2.65
C LEU A 125 -13.87 18.35 -2.51
N SER A 126 -13.25 19.41 -2.01
CA SER A 126 -13.90 20.72 -1.91
C SER A 126 -14.28 21.26 -3.29
N PHE A 127 -13.42 21.12 -4.30
CA PHE A 127 -13.73 21.50 -5.68
C PHE A 127 -14.89 20.70 -6.28
N SER A 128 -15.03 19.42 -5.93
CA SER A 128 -16.14 18.59 -6.39
C SER A 128 -17.52 18.97 -5.84
N ILE A 129 -17.57 19.82 -4.81
CA ILE A 129 -18.82 20.42 -4.33
C ILE A 129 -19.27 21.56 -5.27
N PHE A 130 -18.32 22.25 -5.91
CA PHE A 130 -18.59 23.42 -6.76
C PHE A 130 -18.75 23.07 -8.24
N ILE A 131 -18.27 21.90 -8.67
CA ILE A 131 -18.29 21.43 -10.05
C ILE A 131 -19.21 20.20 -10.12
N ASP A 132 -19.93 20.04 -11.22
CA ASP A 132 -20.74 18.83 -11.47
C ASP A 132 -19.87 17.57 -11.36
N PHE A 133 -20.16 16.76 -10.32
CA PHE A 133 -19.42 15.54 -10.03
C PHE A 133 -19.48 14.53 -11.19
N SER A 134 -20.57 14.52 -11.97
CA SER A 134 -20.70 13.62 -13.12
C SER A 134 -19.66 13.89 -14.21
N ALA A 135 -19.29 15.16 -14.42
CA ALA A 135 -18.25 15.57 -15.36
C ALA A 135 -16.85 15.15 -14.86
N ILE A 136 -16.61 15.28 -13.55
CA ILE A 136 -15.35 14.82 -12.94
C ILE A 136 -15.27 13.29 -12.98
N TYR A 137 -16.35 12.60 -12.61
CA TYR A 137 -16.44 11.15 -12.58
C TYR A 137 -16.19 10.55 -13.96
N SER A 138 -16.80 11.08 -15.02
CA SER A 138 -16.56 10.62 -16.39
C SER A 138 -15.10 10.84 -16.82
N LEU A 139 -14.52 12.01 -16.54
CA LEU A 139 -13.12 12.32 -16.87
C LEU A 139 -12.13 11.39 -16.16
N VAL A 140 -12.35 11.11 -14.87
CA VAL A 140 -11.51 10.21 -14.06
C VAL A 140 -11.70 8.75 -14.48
N THR A 141 -12.92 8.34 -14.82
CA THR A 141 -13.21 6.97 -15.29
C THR A 141 -12.55 6.68 -16.63
N ILE A 142 -12.47 7.68 -17.52
CA ILE A 142 -11.77 7.59 -18.82
C ILE A 142 -10.25 7.51 -18.62
N ASN A 143 -9.70 8.21 -17.61
CA ASN A 143 -8.26 8.25 -17.34
C ASN A 143 -7.93 7.83 -15.89
N PRO A 144 -8.11 6.56 -15.51
CA PRO A 144 -8.08 6.13 -14.11
C PRO A 144 -6.66 6.10 -13.50
N ASN A 145 -5.66 6.72 -14.13
CA ASN A 145 -4.24 6.49 -13.88
C ASN A 145 -3.77 6.98 -12.50
N PHE A 146 -4.21 8.17 -12.07
CA PHE A 146 -3.73 8.79 -10.82
C PHE A 146 -4.79 8.88 -9.71
N MET A 147 -6.05 9.07 -10.10
CA MET A 147 -7.17 9.31 -9.20
C MET A 147 -8.25 8.24 -9.38
N MET A 148 -8.99 8.01 -8.32
CA MET A 148 -10.22 7.23 -8.33
C MET A 148 -11.37 8.15 -7.92
N ALA A 149 -12.42 8.13 -8.73
CA ALA A 149 -13.69 8.77 -8.43
C ALA A 149 -14.67 7.68 -8.00
N VAL A 150 -15.42 7.95 -6.96
CA VAL A 150 -16.35 7.00 -6.36
C VAL A 150 -17.66 7.72 -6.12
N ASP A 151 -18.73 7.21 -6.72
CA ASP A 151 -20.10 7.57 -6.38
C ASP A 151 -20.71 6.40 -5.62
N ARG A 152 -20.99 6.57 -4.32
CA ARG A 152 -21.50 5.51 -3.45
C ARG A 152 -22.50 6.03 -2.45
N GLU A 153 -23.51 5.22 -2.18
CA GLU A 153 -24.42 5.45 -1.07
C GLU A 153 -23.97 4.64 0.15
N PHE A 154 -23.81 5.31 1.29
CA PHE A 154 -23.49 4.68 2.57
C PHE A 154 -24.64 4.91 3.55
N LEU A 155 -25.35 3.86 3.93
CA LEU A 155 -26.44 3.93 4.91
C LEU A 155 -27.52 4.99 4.56
N GLY A 156 -27.82 5.22 3.28
CA GLY A 156 -28.76 6.26 2.86
C GLY A 156 -28.13 7.61 2.48
N ILE A 157 -26.81 7.77 2.67
CA ILE A 157 -26.11 9.03 2.43
C ILE A 157 -25.23 8.90 1.17
N PRO A 158 -25.47 9.70 0.12
CA PRO A 158 -24.58 9.73 -1.04
C PRO A 158 -23.23 10.35 -0.66
N ILE A 159 -22.15 9.65 -0.99
CA ILE A 159 -20.77 10.09 -0.80
C ILE A 159 -20.08 10.09 -2.17
N ASN A 160 -19.80 11.30 -2.63
CA ASN A 160 -18.98 11.57 -3.80
C ASN A 160 -17.52 11.68 -3.35
N GLY A 161 -16.75 10.61 -3.57
CA GLY A 161 -15.36 10.49 -3.19
C GLY A 161 -14.42 10.75 -4.36
N LEU A 162 -13.36 11.53 -4.11
CA LEU A 162 -12.19 11.67 -4.98
C LEU A 162 -10.94 11.42 -4.16
N TYR A 163 -10.10 10.49 -4.59
CA TYR A 163 -8.86 10.20 -3.90
C TYR A 163 -7.79 9.65 -4.82
N PHE A 164 -6.54 9.83 -4.42
CA PHE A 164 -5.39 9.26 -5.13
C PHE A 164 -5.25 7.78 -4.85
N ARG A 165 -4.77 7.01 -5.83
CA ARG A 165 -4.42 5.58 -5.63
C ARG A 165 -3.37 5.38 -4.53
N SER A 166 -2.54 6.40 -4.28
CA SER A 166 -1.52 6.48 -3.21
C SER A 166 -2.08 6.92 -1.85
N GLY A 167 -3.38 7.15 -1.72
CA GLY A 167 -4.06 7.53 -0.48
C GLY A 167 -3.63 6.73 0.77
N PRO A 168 -3.35 5.40 0.69
CA PRO A 168 -2.84 4.65 1.83
C PRO A 168 -1.55 5.19 2.45
N PHE A 169 -0.74 6.00 1.74
CA PHE A 169 0.42 6.68 2.32
C PHE A 169 0.06 7.69 3.43
N ILE A 170 -1.16 8.24 3.41
CA ILE A 170 -1.68 9.11 4.48
C ILE A 170 -1.67 8.36 5.82
N MET A 171 -1.94 7.05 5.84
CA MET A 171 -1.98 6.26 7.08
C MET A 171 -0.62 6.26 7.80
N PHE A 172 0.49 6.09 7.07
CA PHE A 172 1.84 6.13 7.65
C PHE A 172 2.19 7.51 8.19
N SER A 173 1.83 8.56 7.43
CA SER A 173 2.01 9.94 7.87
C SER A 173 1.16 10.24 9.11
N PHE A 174 -0.07 9.72 9.18
CA PHE A 174 -1.00 9.97 10.28
C PHE A 174 -0.47 9.40 11.59
N VAL A 175 0.11 8.20 11.57
CA VAL A 175 0.75 7.59 12.76
C VAL A 175 1.94 8.41 13.23
N TYR A 176 2.78 8.90 12.30
CA TYR A 176 3.87 9.81 12.67
C TYR A 176 3.33 11.08 13.34
N HIS A 177 2.31 11.68 12.74
CA HIS A 177 1.68 12.90 13.25
C HIS A 177 1.10 12.72 14.65
N LEU A 178 0.38 11.62 14.88
CA LEU A 178 -0.25 11.33 16.16
C LEU A 178 0.78 11.11 17.29
N TYR A 179 1.85 10.37 17.03
CA TYR A 179 2.79 9.93 18.09
C TYR A 179 4.06 10.76 18.22
N ARG A 180 4.50 11.48 17.18
CA ARG A 180 5.78 12.22 17.20
C ARG A 180 5.69 13.71 16.92
N TYR A 181 4.59 14.20 16.34
CA TYR A 181 4.41 15.63 16.14
C TYR A 181 3.87 16.29 17.42
N HIS A 182 4.53 17.35 17.87
CA HIS A 182 4.20 18.11 19.08
C HIS A 182 3.97 19.61 18.81
N GLY A 183 3.74 20.00 17.55
CA GLY A 183 3.49 21.40 17.20
C GLY A 183 2.10 21.90 17.60
N PRO A 184 1.87 23.22 17.60
CA PRO A 184 0.63 23.84 18.04
C PRO A 184 -0.59 23.44 17.20
N PHE A 185 -0.37 23.09 15.92
CA PHE A 185 -1.43 22.69 15.00
C PHE A 185 -1.71 21.18 14.98
N LYS A 186 -1.26 20.42 16.00
CA LYS A 186 -1.40 18.96 16.03
C LYS A 186 -2.84 18.50 15.81
N LEU A 187 -3.80 19.07 16.54
CA LEU A 187 -5.21 18.68 16.44
C LEU A 187 -5.77 18.98 15.04
N ILE A 188 -5.55 20.20 14.55
CA ILE A 188 -6.05 20.66 13.25
C ILE A 188 -5.50 19.77 12.13
N ILE A 189 -4.19 19.54 12.09
CA ILE A 189 -3.57 18.67 11.08
C ILE A 189 -4.07 17.23 11.20
N SER A 190 -4.31 16.72 12.42
CA SER A 190 -4.86 15.37 12.61
C SER A 190 -6.26 15.25 12.00
N ILE A 191 -7.10 16.28 12.20
CA ILE A 191 -8.45 16.34 11.62
C ILE A 191 -8.34 16.35 10.09
N PHE A 192 -7.51 17.22 9.51
CA PHE A 192 -7.30 17.27 8.06
C PHE A 192 -6.89 15.91 7.48
N MET A 193 -5.89 15.26 8.08
CA MET A 193 -5.43 13.95 7.60
C MET A 193 -6.47 12.84 7.78
N TYR A 194 -7.27 12.89 8.84
CA TYR A 194 -8.38 11.97 9.04
C TYR A 194 -9.46 12.16 7.98
N LEU A 195 -9.89 13.41 7.75
CA LEU A 195 -10.94 13.75 6.79
C LEU A 195 -10.56 13.37 5.36
N ALA A 196 -9.29 13.52 4.97
CA ALA A 196 -8.82 13.15 3.64
C ALA A 196 -9.08 11.68 3.28
N LEU A 197 -8.94 10.76 4.23
CA LEU A 197 -9.28 9.34 4.02
C LEU A 197 -10.73 9.03 4.35
N ALA A 198 -11.33 9.70 5.35
CA ALA A 198 -12.73 9.52 5.71
C ALA A 198 -13.69 9.85 4.54
N PHE A 199 -13.37 10.90 3.77
CA PHE A 199 -14.15 11.32 2.61
C PHE A 199 -13.63 10.79 1.28
N SER A 200 -12.70 9.83 1.30
CA SER A 200 -12.23 9.18 0.06
C SER A 200 -13.33 8.35 -0.63
N GLY A 201 -14.42 8.01 0.06
CA GLY A 201 -15.47 7.12 -0.47
C GLY A 201 -15.05 5.65 -0.51
N SER A 202 -13.82 5.32 -0.08
CA SER A 202 -13.32 3.94 -0.04
C SER A 202 -13.41 3.35 1.37
N ARG A 203 -14.19 2.27 1.51
CA ARG A 203 -14.48 1.59 2.78
C ARG A 203 -13.23 1.19 3.56
N THR A 204 -12.29 0.54 2.88
CA THR A 204 -11.10 -0.05 3.52
C THR A 204 -10.17 1.02 4.11
N PRO A 205 -9.74 2.07 3.37
CA PRO A 205 -8.99 3.18 3.95
C PRO A 205 -9.70 3.87 5.11
N MET A 206 -11.02 4.10 5.03
CA MET A 206 -11.81 4.72 6.11
C MET A 206 -11.71 3.91 7.40
N ILE A 207 -12.03 2.61 7.32
CA ILE A 207 -12.00 1.68 8.45
C ILE A 207 -10.60 1.64 9.08
N MET A 208 -9.56 1.57 8.26
CA MET A 208 -8.18 1.49 8.75
C MET A 208 -7.72 2.77 9.44
N GLN A 209 -8.06 3.93 8.88
CA GLN A 209 -7.74 5.22 9.49
C GLN A 209 -8.47 5.41 10.83
N THR A 210 -9.74 5.00 10.90
CA THR A 210 -10.51 4.99 12.17
C THR A 210 -9.87 4.04 13.18
N LEU A 211 -9.43 2.85 12.78
CA LEU A 211 -8.75 1.91 13.67
C LEU A 211 -7.45 2.50 14.24
N ILE A 212 -6.64 3.16 13.41
CA ILE A 212 -5.42 3.86 13.87
C ILE A 212 -5.74 4.92 14.93
N LEU A 213 -6.79 5.72 14.70
CA LEU A 213 -7.23 6.75 15.65
C LEU A 213 -7.71 6.16 16.98
N LEU A 214 -8.50 5.08 16.93
CA LEU A 214 -8.97 4.36 18.13
C LEU A 214 -7.81 3.80 18.94
N ILE A 215 -6.79 3.26 18.27
CA ILE A 215 -5.58 2.75 18.91
C ILE A 215 -4.76 3.87 19.53
N TYR A 216 -4.70 5.04 18.88
CA TYR A 216 -4.06 6.22 19.49
C TYR A 216 -4.77 6.68 20.76
N PHE A 217 -6.11 6.73 20.75
CA PHE A 217 -6.85 7.01 21.99
C PHE A 217 -6.60 5.93 23.05
N TYR A 218 -6.49 4.67 22.64
CA TYR A 218 -6.12 3.58 23.54
C TYR A 218 -4.77 3.79 24.22
N ASP A 219 -3.78 4.23 23.44
CA ASP A 219 -2.41 4.45 23.91
C ASP A 219 -2.25 5.72 24.75
N SER A 220 -3.04 6.76 24.47
CA SER A 220 -2.90 8.10 25.05
C SER A 220 -3.18 8.19 26.56
N LYS A 221 -3.73 7.14 27.19
CA LYS A 221 -4.18 7.11 28.60
C LYS A 221 -5.10 8.28 29.00
N LEU A 222 -5.63 9.05 28.03
CA LEU A 222 -6.47 10.24 28.24
C LEU A 222 -7.77 9.90 29.00
N PHE A 223 -8.23 8.65 28.89
CA PHE A 223 -9.39 8.14 29.59
C PHE A 223 -8.99 6.96 30.49
N GLY A 224 -9.78 6.67 31.52
CA GLY A 224 -9.49 5.55 32.43
C GLY A 224 -9.34 4.22 31.69
N LYS A 225 -8.40 3.36 32.14
CA LYS A 225 -8.02 2.10 31.46
C LYS A 225 -9.21 1.19 31.06
N TYR A 226 -10.28 1.21 31.86
CA TYR A 226 -11.49 0.43 31.60
C TYR A 226 -12.41 1.07 30.56
N PHE A 227 -12.56 2.40 30.59
CA PHE A 227 -13.34 3.14 29.59
C PHE A 227 -12.74 2.98 28.21
N ILE A 228 -11.42 3.11 28.11
CA ILE A 228 -10.67 2.88 26.87
C ILE A 228 -10.89 1.45 26.35
N ARG A 229 -10.71 0.43 27.19
CA ARG A 229 -10.91 -0.97 26.78
C ARG A 229 -12.33 -1.24 26.30
N MET A 230 -13.33 -0.66 26.97
CA MET A 230 -14.73 -0.79 26.59
C MET A 230 -15.01 -0.10 25.24
N VAL A 231 -14.57 1.15 25.07
CA VAL A 231 -14.75 1.91 23.82
C VAL A 231 -13.99 1.26 22.66
N SER A 232 -12.76 0.79 22.86
CA SER A 232 -12.00 0.08 21.84
C SER A 232 -12.65 -1.25 21.47
N LEU A 233 -13.19 -2.00 22.44
CA LEU A 233 -13.91 -3.25 22.16
C LEU A 233 -15.19 -2.97 21.35
N ILE A 234 -16.00 -1.99 21.78
CA ILE A 234 -17.20 -1.55 21.06
C ILE A 234 -16.85 -1.08 19.66
N ALA A 235 -15.76 -0.33 19.50
CA ALA A 235 -15.35 0.17 18.20
C ALA A 235 -14.80 -0.94 17.29
N ILE A 236 -14.10 -1.94 17.82
CA ILE A 236 -13.68 -3.12 17.07
C ILE A 236 -14.91 -3.92 16.62
N ILE A 237 -15.86 -4.18 17.54
CA ILE A 237 -17.12 -4.85 17.22
C ILE A 237 -17.91 -4.05 16.18
N GLY A 238 -17.97 -2.73 16.34
CA GLY A 238 -18.60 -1.79 15.40
C GLY A 238 -17.94 -1.84 14.03
N VAL A 239 -16.61 -1.88 13.96
CA VAL A 239 -15.86 -2.06 12.71
C VAL A 239 -16.20 -3.40 12.05
N PHE A 240 -16.22 -4.51 12.80
CA PHE A 240 -16.60 -5.81 12.26
C PHE A 240 -18.05 -5.86 11.78
N TYR A 241 -18.99 -5.29 12.56
CA TYR A 241 -20.39 -5.21 12.20
C TYR A 241 -20.62 -4.34 10.96
N LEU A 242 -19.99 -3.17 10.89
CA LEU A 242 -20.04 -2.30 9.71
C LEU A 242 -19.41 -3.00 8.51
N THR A 243 -18.27 -3.66 8.67
CA THR A 243 -17.62 -4.42 7.60
C THR A 243 -18.53 -5.53 7.10
N TYR A 244 -19.19 -6.27 7.99
CA TYR A 244 -20.17 -7.30 7.62
C TYR A 244 -21.35 -6.69 6.87
N LYS A 245 -21.99 -5.66 7.44
CA LYS A 245 -23.14 -4.99 6.83
C LYS A 245 -22.82 -4.46 5.43
N LEU A 246 -21.66 -3.81 5.29
CA LEU A 246 -21.13 -3.29 4.03
C LEU A 246 -20.80 -4.43 3.05
N ALA A 247 -20.17 -5.53 3.50
CA ALA A 247 -19.86 -6.68 2.65
C ALA A 247 -21.10 -7.45 2.18
N THR A 248 -22.19 -7.41 2.95
CA THR A 248 -23.46 -8.07 2.63
C THR A 248 -24.47 -7.15 1.92
N GLU A 249 -24.11 -5.89 1.69
CA GLU A 249 -24.95 -4.92 1.00
C GLU A 249 -25.06 -5.34 -0.47
N LYS A 250 -26.26 -5.76 -0.87
CA LYS A 250 -26.58 -6.16 -2.25
C LYS A 250 -26.69 -4.90 -3.10
N GLY A 251 -25.99 -4.85 -4.24
CA GLY A 251 -25.99 -3.69 -5.14
C GLY A 251 -24.70 -2.87 -5.18
N GLU A 252 -23.65 -3.23 -4.43
CA GLU A 252 -22.32 -2.64 -4.66
C GLU A 252 -21.56 -3.40 -5.77
N GLU A 253 -21.51 -2.78 -6.96
CA GLU A 253 -20.82 -3.32 -8.14
C GLU A 253 -19.40 -3.77 -7.82
N SER A 254 -18.61 -2.99 -7.07
CA SER A 254 -17.22 -3.31 -6.70
C SER A 254 -17.09 -4.60 -5.85
N ASN A 255 -18.02 -4.87 -4.94
CA ASN A 255 -17.96 -6.08 -4.11
C ASN A 255 -18.42 -7.31 -4.89
N GLU A 256 -19.49 -7.17 -5.69
CA GLU A 256 -19.98 -8.24 -6.57
C GLU A 256 -18.89 -8.66 -7.57
N LEU A 257 -18.20 -7.69 -8.19
CA LEU A 257 -17.04 -7.91 -9.05
C LEU A 257 -15.95 -8.74 -8.35
N LYS A 258 -15.62 -8.44 -7.09
CA LYS A 258 -14.59 -9.18 -6.33
C LYS A 258 -15.03 -10.61 -6.04
N PHE A 259 -16.26 -10.81 -5.58
CA PHE A 259 -16.78 -12.15 -5.28
C PHE A 259 -16.83 -13.03 -6.54
N ASP A 260 -17.25 -12.49 -7.68
CA ASP A 260 -17.24 -13.23 -8.94
C ASP A 260 -15.82 -13.56 -9.41
N ASN A 261 -14.86 -12.64 -9.22
CA ASN A 261 -13.46 -12.90 -9.53
C ASN A 261 -12.84 -13.98 -8.62
N VAL A 262 -13.23 -14.07 -7.34
CA VAL A 262 -12.82 -15.19 -6.46
C VAL A 262 -13.23 -16.54 -7.05
N ALA A 263 -14.42 -16.64 -7.63
CA ALA A 263 -14.87 -17.87 -8.29
C ALA A 263 -13.98 -18.21 -9.50
N SER A 264 -13.61 -17.22 -10.32
CA SER A 264 -12.65 -17.39 -11.41
C SER A 264 -11.28 -17.87 -10.90
N TYR A 265 -10.73 -17.26 -9.84
CA TYR A 265 -9.46 -17.71 -9.27
C TYR A 265 -9.52 -19.13 -8.75
N LYS A 266 -10.60 -19.50 -8.06
CA LYS A 266 -10.77 -20.88 -7.56
C LYS A 266 -10.74 -21.88 -8.71
N LYS A 267 -11.42 -21.59 -9.82
CA LYS A 267 -11.42 -22.45 -11.01
C LYS A 267 -10.03 -22.59 -11.63
N GLU A 268 -9.26 -21.51 -11.70
CA GLU A 268 -7.92 -21.52 -12.28
C GLU A 268 -6.89 -22.18 -11.35
N ILE A 269 -6.82 -21.77 -10.09
CA ILE A 269 -5.84 -22.26 -9.11
C ILE A 269 -6.02 -23.74 -8.81
N LEU A 270 -7.24 -24.29 -8.87
CA LEU A 270 -7.47 -25.73 -8.63
C LEU A 270 -7.01 -26.63 -9.78
N LYS A 271 -6.60 -26.08 -10.94
CA LYS A 271 -5.95 -26.87 -11.99
C LYS A 271 -4.58 -27.32 -11.48
N VAL A 272 -4.25 -28.61 -11.59
CA VAL A 272 -3.02 -29.20 -11.02
C VAL A 272 -1.75 -28.41 -11.38
N ARG A 273 -1.59 -28.03 -12.65
CA ARG A 273 -0.45 -27.24 -13.11
C ARG A 273 -0.39 -25.86 -12.45
N THR A 274 -1.49 -25.11 -12.51
CA THR A 274 -1.60 -23.77 -11.93
C THR A 274 -1.42 -23.81 -10.42
N PHE A 275 -1.93 -24.85 -9.75
CA PHE A 275 -1.75 -25.04 -8.31
C PHE A 275 -0.27 -25.15 -7.92
N ILE A 276 0.51 -25.97 -8.64
CA ILE A 276 1.89 -26.29 -8.25
C ILE A 276 2.87 -25.23 -8.77
N PHE A 277 2.76 -24.89 -10.06
CA PHE A 277 3.75 -24.07 -10.78
C PHE A 277 3.23 -22.70 -11.19
N GLY A 278 1.92 -22.45 -11.05
CA GLY A 278 1.28 -21.26 -11.59
C GLY A 278 1.10 -21.31 -13.10
N ASP A 279 0.49 -20.26 -13.64
CA ASP A 279 0.41 -20.01 -15.08
C ASP A 279 1.43 -18.96 -15.56
N GLY A 280 2.25 -18.43 -14.65
CA GLY A 280 3.27 -17.43 -14.95
C GLY A 280 2.74 -15.99 -15.01
N VAL A 281 3.61 -15.01 -14.76
CA VAL A 281 3.30 -13.58 -14.87
C VAL A 281 3.04 -13.22 -16.34
N GLY A 282 2.02 -12.38 -16.60
CA GLY A 282 1.58 -12.04 -17.97
C GLY A 282 0.62 -13.05 -18.60
N SER A 283 0.27 -14.11 -17.88
CA SER A 283 -0.82 -15.01 -18.28
C SER A 283 -2.18 -14.38 -18.01
N MET A 284 -3.11 -14.55 -18.96
CA MET A 284 -4.48 -14.06 -18.84
C MET A 284 -5.44 -15.18 -18.43
N PHE A 285 -6.47 -14.82 -17.68
CA PHE A 285 -7.59 -15.70 -17.35
C PHE A 285 -8.92 -14.95 -17.49
N TYR A 286 -10.02 -15.69 -17.56
CA TYR A 286 -11.34 -15.09 -17.65
C TYR A 286 -11.81 -14.63 -16.27
N ALA A 287 -11.82 -13.32 -16.06
CA ALA A 287 -12.30 -12.68 -14.84
C ALA A 287 -13.81 -12.47 -14.94
N LYS A 288 -14.59 -13.30 -14.23
CA LYS A 288 -16.05 -13.32 -14.33
C LYS A 288 -16.66 -11.98 -13.94
N GLY A 289 -16.16 -11.33 -12.89
CA GLY A 289 -16.64 -10.03 -12.46
C GLY A 289 -16.50 -9.01 -13.59
N ASN A 290 -15.33 -8.93 -14.21
CA ASN A 290 -15.07 -7.97 -15.27
C ASN A 290 -15.58 -8.41 -16.67
N ASN A 291 -16.12 -9.63 -16.78
CA ASN A 291 -16.58 -10.24 -18.03
C ASN A 291 -15.56 -10.17 -19.18
N LYS A 292 -14.25 -10.28 -18.87
CA LYS A 292 -13.17 -10.20 -19.87
C LYS A 292 -11.92 -10.98 -19.46
N MET A 293 -11.05 -11.22 -20.43
CA MET A 293 -9.73 -11.78 -20.19
C MET A 293 -8.83 -10.71 -19.56
N LEU A 294 -8.23 -11.01 -18.41
CA LEU A 294 -7.34 -10.11 -17.69
C LEU A 294 -6.07 -10.82 -17.22
N ALA A 295 -4.96 -10.09 -17.21
CA ALA A 295 -3.71 -10.55 -16.63
C ALA A 295 -3.70 -10.42 -15.09
N PHE A 296 -4.49 -9.51 -14.52
CA PHE A 296 -4.57 -9.28 -13.07
C PHE A 296 -5.94 -8.74 -12.67
N THR A 297 -6.28 -8.78 -11.38
CA THR A 297 -7.49 -8.14 -10.86
C THR A 297 -7.17 -7.29 -9.62
N GLU A 298 -8.20 -6.85 -8.90
CA GLU A 298 -8.01 -6.13 -7.63
C GLU A 298 -7.53 -7.04 -6.48
N LEU A 299 -7.51 -8.36 -6.69
CA LEU A 299 -7.18 -9.36 -5.68
C LEU A 299 -5.72 -9.81 -5.76
N SER A 300 -4.81 -8.92 -5.37
CA SER A 300 -3.35 -9.10 -5.54
C SER A 300 -2.80 -10.40 -4.95
N TYR A 301 -3.32 -10.87 -3.81
CA TYR A 301 -2.87 -12.15 -3.24
C TYR A 301 -3.29 -13.35 -4.08
N PHE A 302 -4.48 -13.31 -4.68
CA PHE A 302 -4.91 -14.38 -5.59
C PHE A 302 -4.14 -14.34 -6.90
N ASP A 303 -3.77 -13.15 -7.38
CA ASP A 303 -2.84 -13.00 -8.50
C ASP A 303 -1.49 -13.66 -8.23
N LEU A 304 -0.92 -13.49 -7.03
CA LEU A 304 0.30 -14.18 -6.64
C LEU A 304 0.15 -15.70 -6.69
N LEU A 305 -0.93 -16.26 -6.14
CA LEU A 305 -1.15 -17.70 -6.16
C LEU A 305 -1.34 -18.24 -7.58
N ARG A 306 -2.02 -17.49 -8.45
CA ARG A 306 -2.25 -17.88 -9.84
C ARG A 306 -0.99 -17.80 -10.69
N MET A 307 -0.21 -16.73 -10.56
CA MET A 307 0.97 -16.47 -11.38
C MET A 307 2.16 -17.36 -10.99
N TYR A 308 2.34 -17.63 -9.70
CA TYR A 308 3.51 -18.36 -9.19
C TYR A 308 3.18 -19.79 -8.74
N GLY A 309 1.90 -20.15 -8.65
CA GLY A 309 1.45 -21.36 -7.98
C GLY A 309 1.33 -21.16 -6.47
N VAL A 310 0.62 -22.06 -5.79
CA VAL A 310 0.36 -21.93 -4.36
C VAL A 310 1.65 -21.97 -3.52
N PRO A 311 2.60 -22.91 -3.72
CA PRO A 311 3.81 -22.94 -2.90
C PRO A 311 4.67 -21.68 -3.05
N LEU A 312 5.02 -21.29 -4.28
CA LEU A 312 5.85 -20.11 -4.54
C LEU A 312 5.09 -18.80 -4.34
N GLY A 313 3.79 -18.77 -4.62
CA GLY A 313 2.93 -17.61 -4.38
C GLY A 313 2.77 -17.31 -2.88
N VAL A 314 2.64 -18.33 -2.04
CA VAL A 314 2.66 -18.16 -0.57
C VAL A 314 4.04 -17.68 -0.11
N TYR A 315 5.14 -18.29 -0.59
CA TYR A 315 6.48 -17.81 -0.28
C TYR A 315 6.67 -16.34 -0.67
N PHE A 316 6.23 -15.97 -1.87
CA PHE A 316 6.38 -14.63 -2.39
C PHE A 316 5.52 -13.63 -1.62
N GLY A 317 4.29 -14.00 -1.26
CA GLY A 317 3.44 -13.24 -0.34
C GLY A 317 4.08 -13.05 1.02
N LEU A 318 4.68 -14.09 1.60
CA LEU A 318 5.36 -14.02 2.91
C LEU A 318 6.53 -13.04 2.92
N LEU A 319 7.20 -12.80 1.78
CA LEU A 319 8.27 -11.80 1.71
C LEU A 319 7.79 -10.40 2.09
N PHE A 320 6.53 -10.05 1.77
CA PHE A 320 5.92 -8.77 2.18
C PHE A 320 5.67 -8.71 3.69
N TYR A 321 5.47 -9.85 4.35
CA TYR A 321 5.21 -9.92 5.79
C TYR A 321 6.50 -9.99 6.62
N ILE A 322 7.67 -10.21 6.01
CA ILE A 322 8.96 -10.29 6.74
C ILE A 322 9.21 -9.13 7.71
N PRO A 323 8.93 -7.85 7.38
CA PRO A 323 9.14 -6.74 8.31
C PRO A 323 8.38 -6.91 9.63
N VAL A 324 7.29 -7.67 9.63
CA VAL A 324 6.42 -7.86 10.79
C VAL A 324 6.67 -9.21 11.48
N LEU A 325 6.91 -10.28 10.71
CA LEU A 325 7.02 -11.65 11.23
C LEU A 325 8.23 -11.88 12.14
N LYS A 326 9.34 -11.20 11.87
CA LYS A 326 10.53 -11.32 12.73
C LYS A 326 10.35 -10.42 13.95
N ARG A 327 9.90 -11.01 15.05
CA ARG A 327 9.72 -10.38 16.37
C ARG A 327 10.94 -9.50 16.68
N VAL A 328 10.70 -8.20 16.77
CA VAL A 328 11.59 -7.31 17.49
C VAL A 328 11.01 -7.29 18.90
N ASP A 329 11.83 -7.55 19.91
CA ASP A 329 11.45 -7.24 21.28
C ASP A 329 11.38 -5.71 21.39
N ILE A 330 10.27 -5.16 20.89
CA ILE A 330 9.91 -3.77 21.05
C ILE A 330 9.54 -3.67 22.52
N THR A 331 10.53 -3.38 23.36
CA THR A 331 10.27 -2.94 24.73
C THR A 331 9.28 -1.77 24.67
N GLU A 332 8.48 -1.58 25.73
CA GLU A 332 7.45 -0.52 25.83
C GLU A 332 7.94 0.90 25.45
N LYS A 333 9.27 1.10 25.41
CA LYS A 333 9.96 2.35 25.10
C LYS A 333 9.76 2.86 23.67
N ASP A 334 9.27 2.05 22.72
CA ASP A 334 9.18 2.44 21.31
C ASP A 334 7.79 2.22 20.68
N LEU A 335 6.75 2.57 21.45
CA LEU A 335 5.33 2.52 21.08
C LEU A 335 5.05 2.98 19.65
N PHE A 336 5.64 4.09 19.22
CA PHE A 336 5.52 4.61 17.86
C PHE A 336 5.85 3.56 16.78
N PHE A 337 6.96 2.83 16.92
CA PHE A 337 7.38 1.86 15.90
C PHE A 337 6.48 0.63 15.87
N SER A 338 5.96 0.21 17.02
CA SER A 338 4.92 -0.82 17.07
C SER A 338 3.69 -0.38 16.27
N ARG A 339 3.24 0.87 16.43
CA ARG A 339 2.10 1.41 15.68
C ARG A 339 2.38 1.64 14.20
N PHE A 340 3.63 1.98 13.85
CA PHE A 340 4.05 2.03 12.46
C PHE A 340 3.99 0.65 11.80
N MET A 341 4.47 -0.40 12.46
CA MET A 341 4.38 -1.77 11.94
C MET A 341 2.94 -2.28 11.87
N LEU A 342 2.10 -1.95 12.86
CA LEU A 342 0.66 -2.23 12.78
C LEU A 342 0.03 -1.55 11.56
N THR A 343 0.39 -0.30 11.30
CA THR A 343 -0.09 0.43 10.12
C THR A 343 0.37 -0.23 8.82
N TYR A 344 1.59 -0.79 8.80
CA TYR A 344 2.06 -1.58 7.69
C TYR A 344 1.25 -2.88 7.49
N ILE A 345 0.84 -3.56 8.56
CA ILE A 345 -0.06 -4.73 8.48
C ILE A 345 -1.42 -4.31 7.88
N LEU A 346 -2.00 -3.21 8.36
CA LEU A 346 -3.25 -2.67 7.81
C LEU A 346 -3.09 -2.32 6.33
N PHE A 347 -1.97 -1.70 5.96
CA PHE A 347 -1.62 -1.44 4.56
C PHE A 347 -1.56 -2.73 3.72
N LEU A 348 -0.97 -3.82 4.22
CA LEU A 348 -0.92 -5.10 3.50
C LEU A 348 -2.33 -5.66 3.25
N ILE A 349 -3.23 -5.57 4.22
CA ILE A 349 -4.64 -5.97 4.04
C ILE A 349 -5.30 -5.13 2.95
N LEU A 350 -5.08 -3.81 2.97
CA LEU A 350 -5.62 -2.89 1.97
C LEU A 350 -5.07 -3.21 0.57
N ALA A 351 -3.76 -3.39 0.48
CA ALA A 351 -3.05 -3.69 -0.75
C ALA A 351 -3.37 -5.11 -1.28
N GLY A 352 -3.88 -6.02 -0.45
CA GLY A 352 -4.40 -7.31 -0.89
C GLY A 352 -5.74 -7.24 -1.61
N THR A 353 -6.52 -6.18 -1.34
CA THR A 353 -7.87 -5.95 -1.87
C THR A 353 -7.94 -4.87 -2.96
N ASN A 354 -6.76 -4.37 -3.38
CA ASN A 354 -6.57 -3.40 -4.44
C ASN A 354 -5.28 -3.74 -5.22
N PRO A 355 -5.11 -3.38 -6.50
CA PRO A 355 -3.91 -3.72 -7.28
C PRO A 355 -2.71 -2.81 -6.95
N ILE A 356 -2.38 -2.68 -5.66
CA ILE A 356 -1.36 -1.75 -5.13
C ILE A 356 -0.14 -2.51 -4.60
N LEU A 357 -0.33 -3.74 -4.12
CA LEU A 357 0.72 -4.54 -3.48
C LEU A 357 1.92 -4.76 -4.40
N LEU A 358 1.63 -5.10 -5.66
CA LEU A 358 2.64 -5.41 -6.68
C LEU A 358 3.10 -4.17 -7.45
N GLY A 359 2.67 -2.98 -7.05
CA GLY A 359 3.08 -1.72 -7.67
C GLY A 359 4.22 -1.02 -6.94
N SER A 360 4.69 0.09 -7.52
CA SER A 360 5.70 0.96 -6.92
C SER A 360 5.30 1.51 -5.53
N ILE A 361 4.01 1.74 -5.28
CA ILE A 361 3.47 2.13 -3.96
C ILE A 361 3.72 1.00 -2.93
N GLY A 362 3.32 -0.23 -3.24
CA GLY A 362 3.49 -1.40 -2.36
C GLY A 362 4.94 -1.68 -2.04
N LEU A 363 5.81 -1.63 -3.05
CA LEU A 363 7.25 -1.85 -2.91
C LEU A 363 7.93 -0.73 -2.10
N THR A 364 7.47 0.52 -2.26
CA THR A 364 7.96 1.64 -1.43
C THR A 364 7.57 1.47 0.03
N ALA A 365 6.31 1.10 0.32
CA ALA A 365 5.87 0.82 1.69
C ALA A 365 6.63 -0.36 2.32
N LEU A 366 6.89 -1.42 1.54
CA LEU A 366 7.73 -2.55 1.96
C LEU A 366 9.14 -2.09 2.35
N THR A 367 9.80 -1.31 1.49
CA THR A 367 11.16 -0.81 1.76
C THR A 367 11.20 0.11 2.98
N TRP A 368 10.17 0.94 3.22
CA TRP A 368 10.03 1.69 4.48
C TRP A 368 10.00 0.76 5.68
N ALA A 369 9.11 -0.24 5.68
CA ALA A 369 8.96 -1.15 6.81
C ALA A 369 10.26 -1.93 7.07
N MET A 370 10.92 -2.42 6.02
CA MET A 370 12.22 -3.11 6.13
C MET A 370 13.31 -2.23 6.76
N VAL A 371 13.47 -1.00 6.27
CA VAL A 371 14.53 -0.08 6.73
C VAL A 371 14.24 0.43 8.14
N ILE A 372 13.01 0.83 8.44
CA ILE A 372 12.64 1.33 9.76
C ILE A 372 12.85 0.23 10.80
N ARG A 373 12.35 -0.98 10.54
CA ARG A 373 12.58 -2.15 11.41
C ARG A 373 14.06 -2.37 11.66
N GLN A 374 14.86 -2.37 10.61
CA GLN A 374 16.29 -2.60 10.73
C GLN A 374 16.98 -1.55 11.60
N LYS A 375 16.68 -0.27 11.38
CA LYS A 375 17.29 0.81 12.14
C LYS A 375 16.91 0.74 13.63
N VAL A 376 15.66 0.42 13.94
CA VAL A 376 15.20 0.20 15.32
C VAL A 376 15.96 -0.97 15.97
N ILE A 377 16.13 -2.09 15.28
CA ILE A 377 16.90 -3.23 15.81
C ILE A 377 18.36 -2.82 16.07
N SER A 378 18.98 -2.07 15.14
CA SER A 378 20.36 -1.62 15.35
C SER A 378 20.51 -0.63 16.50
N MET A 379 19.47 0.16 16.81
CA MET A 379 19.46 1.07 17.96
C MET A 379 19.31 0.31 19.29
N ASN A 380 18.58 -0.81 19.31
CA ASN A 380 18.35 -1.60 20.52
C ASN A 380 19.51 -2.57 20.87
N MET A 381 20.44 -2.79 19.93
CA MET A 381 21.64 -3.62 20.14
C MET A 381 22.88 -2.81 20.54
N LEU A 382 22.76 -1.48 20.56
CA LEU A 382 23.74 -0.53 21.10
C LEU A 382 23.29 -0.11 22.51
#